data_AF-A0A9P6TNT4-F1
#
_entry.id   AF-A0A9P6TNT4-F1
#
_cell.length_a   1.000
_cell.length_b   1.000
_cell.length_c   1.000
_cell.angle_alpha   90.00
_cell.angle_beta   90.00
_cell.angle_gamma   90.00
#
_symmetry.space_group_name_H-M   'P 1'
#
loop_
_entity.id
_entity.type
_entity.pdbx_description
1 polymer ?
#
loop_
_entity_poly.entity_id
_entity_poly.type
_entity_poly.pdbx_seq_one_letter_code
_entity_poly.pdbx_strand_id
1 'polypeptide(L)'
;MAEAKQIEKKAKKDAEKNQKPTLNIQPGERMRDFNARVEQEYKKNFIEAVRATKPVSQRKLKNRESRKQKKVAKKERVEQLYGGRDFDDLKDHVAFGEVADAPPTLTKIPKARGRNKELLESKTKEVTEKKEAADNKYESDEDENMKLLKASHKRKIQNMSASARKALDDERTRVIDHYRAKKAKKMVDSGLTPLT
;
A
#
# COMPACT_ATOMS: atom_id res chain seq x y z
N MET A 1 44.77 18.57 -10.69
CA MET A 1 45.18 18.61 -9.26
C MET A 1 44.04 18.37 -8.25
N ALA A 2 42.76 18.54 -8.59
CA ALA A 2 41.65 18.28 -7.65
C ALA A 2 41.33 16.78 -7.44
N GLU A 3 41.47 15.95 -8.48
CA GLU A 3 41.16 14.52 -8.41
C GLU A 3 42.16 13.71 -7.56
N ALA A 4 43.46 14.04 -7.63
CA ALA A 4 44.48 13.43 -6.79
C ALA A 4 44.22 13.67 -5.28
N LYS A 5 43.79 14.89 -4.91
CA LYS A 5 43.38 15.22 -3.53
C LYS A 5 42.13 14.48 -3.08
N GLN A 6 41.22 14.13 -3.99
CA GLN A 6 40.03 13.34 -3.65
C GLN A 6 40.37 11.84 -3.47
N ILE A 7 41.30 11.30 -4.25
CA ILE A 7 41.76 9.91 -4.12
C ILE A 7 42.52 9.72 -2.81
N GLU A 8 43.42 10.64 -2.43
CA GLU A 8 44.12 10.59 -1.14
C GLU A 8 43.17 10.72 0.06
N LYS A 9 42.15 11.59 -0.03
CA LYS A 9 41.13 11.72 1.03
C LYS A 9 40.28 10.45 1.17
N LYS A 10 40.00 9.73 0.09
CA LYS A 10 39.31 8.43 0.13
C LYS A 10 40.19 7.35 0.74
N ALA A 11 41.45 7.26 0.31
CA ALA A 11 42.42 6.30 0.85
C ALA A 11 42.67 6.48 2.35
N LYS A 12 42.76 7.73 2.85
CA LYS A 12 42.89 8.02 4.29
C LYS A 12 41.65 7.63 5.09
N LYS A 13 40.44 7.86 4.55
CA LYS A 13 39.18 7.44 5.21
C LYS A 13 39.03 5.92 5.29
N ASP A 14 39.52 5.19 4.30
CA ASP A 14 39.48 3.73 4.32
C ASP A 14 40.54 3.13 5.26
N ALA A 15 41.68 3.82 5.46
CA ALA A 15 42.69 3.45 6.46
C ALA A 15 42.21 3.66 7.91
N GLU A 16 41.50 4.77 8.19
CA GLU A 16 40.90 5.02 9.52
C GLU A 16 39.80 4.02 9.87
N LYS A 17 39.03 3.53 8.88
CA LYS A 17 37.99 2.51 9.10
C LYS A 17 38.52 1.14 9.49
N ASN A 18 39.78 0.82 9.18
CA ASN A 18 40.37 -0.49 9.46
C ASN A 18 41.05 -0.57 10.84
N GLN A 19 41.12 0.53 11.58
CA GLN A 19 41.60 0.49 12.96
C GLN A 19 40.47 -0.01 13.87
N LYS A 20 40.64 -1.19 14.45
CA LYS A 20 39.69 -1.74 15.42
C LYS A 20 39.67 -0.82 16.65
N PRO A 21 38.52 -0.23 17.02
CA PRO A 21 38.46 0.63 18.18
C PRO A 21 38.76 -0.19 19.44
N THR A 22 39.66 0.30 20.29
CA THR A 22 39.87 -0.24 21.63
C THR A 22 38.72 0.22 22.52
N LEU A 23 37.85 -0.72 22.90
CA LEU A 23 36.67 -0.42 23.71
C LEU A 23 37.03 -0.52 25.19
N ASN A 24 37.24 0.64 25.83
CA ASN A 24 37.43 0.74 27.28
C ASN A 24 36.12 1.19 27.95
N ILE A 25 35.96 0.84 29.23
CA ILE A 25 34.83 1.29 30.07
C ILE A 25 34.91 2.80 30.28
N GLN A 26 33.81 3.51 30.03
CA GLN A 26 33.75 4.96 30.23
C GLN A 26 33.55 5.29 31.72
N PRO A 27 34.05 6.44 32.21
CA PRO A 27 33.83 6.85 33.59
C PRO A 27 32.32 7.03 33.86
N GLY A 28 31.80 6.32 34.87
CA GLY A 28 30.38 6.33 35.23
C GLY A 28 29.50 5.33 34.46
N GLU A 29 30.05 4.58 33.50
CA GLU A 29 29.33 3.51 32.79
C GLU A 29 29.20 2.26 33.68
N ARG A 30 28.01 1.66 33.76
CA ARG A 30 27.84 0.37 34.43
C ARG A 30 28.38 -0.74 33.54
N MET A 31 28.88 -1.83 34.13
CA MET A 31 29.41 -2.98 33.38
C MET A 31 28.41 -3.56 32.35
N ARG A 32 27.11 -3.53 32.67
CA ARG A 32 26.05 -3.97 31.74
C ARG A 32 25.99 -3.10 30.48
N ASP A 33 26.12 -1.78 30.63
CA ASP A 33 26.04 -0.83 29.51
C ASP A 33 27.29 -0.95 28.63
N PHE A 34 28.45 -1.15 29.25
CA PHE A 34 29.70 -1.44 28.55
C PHE A 34 29.56 -2.71 27.67
N ASN A 35 29.06 -3.81 28.25
CA ASN A 35 28.86 -5.05 27.50
C ASN A 35 27.89 -4.86 26.33
N ALA A 36 26.79 -4.13 26.53
CA ALA A 36 25.85 -3.84 25.46
C ALA A 36 26.48 -3.03 24.31
N ARG A 37 27.32 -2.04 24.64
CA ARG A 37 28.06 -1.24 23.66
C ARG A 37 29.08 -2.08 22.88
N VAL A 38 29.82 -2.94 23.58
CA VAL A 38 30.74 -3.91 22.97
C VAL A 38 30.00 -4.82 22.01
N GLU A 39 28.88 -5.42 22.44
CA GLU A 39 28.07 -6.28 21.58
C GLU A 39 27.57 -5.54 20.33
N GLN A 40 27.11 -4.29 20.46
CA GLN A 40 26.64 -3.49 19.33
C GLN A 40 27.74 -3.20 18.30
N GLU A 41 28.94 -2.86 18.76
CA GLU A 41 30.10 -2.63 17.89
C GLU A 41 30.49 -3.90 17.13
N TYR A 42 30.59 -5.04 17.83
CA TYR A 42 30.97 -6.31 17.20
C TYR A 42 29.82 -6.96 16.39
N LYS A 43 28.57 -6.55 16.60
CA LYS A 43 27.40 -7.11 15.90
C LYS A 43 27.53 -7.03 14.39
N LYS A 44 28.05 -5.92 13.85
CA LYS A 44 28.25 -5.76 12.40
C LYS A 44 29.28 -6.76 11.87
N ASN A 45 30.44 -6.82 12.52
CA ASN A 45 31.53 -7.75 12.17
C ASN A 45 31.07 -9.22 12.27
N PHE A 46 30.31 -9.56 13.30
CA PHE A 46 29.72 -10.89 13.46
C PHE A 46 28.75 -11.22 12.33
N ILE A 47 27.82 -10.32 12.00
CA ILE A 47 26.87 -10.52 10.89
C ILE A 47 27.61 -10.69 9.56
N GLU A 48 28.66 -9.92 9.32
CA GLU A 48 29.49 -10.02 8.12
C GLU A 48 30.24 -11.36 8.04
N ALA A 49 30.86 -11.80 9.15
CA ALA A 49 31.49 -13.11 9.23
C ALA A 49 30.49 -14.26 8.96
N VAL A 50 29.28 -14.18 9.53
CA VAL A 50 28.21 -15.17 9.26
C VAL A 50 27.77 -15.14 7.79
N ARG A 51 27.70 -13.95 7.16
CA ARG A 51 27.38 -13.84 5.74
C ARG A 51 28.49 -14.40 4.85
N ALA A 52 29.75 -14.24 5.23
CA ALA A 52 30.89 -14.76 4.49
C ALA A 52 30.92 -16.30 4.50
N THR A 53 30.59 -16.92 5.65
CA THR A 53 30.57 -18.38 5.80
C THR A 53 29.37 -19.04 5.12
N LYS A 54 28.24 -18.33 4.96
CA LYS A 54 27.01 -18.87 4.39
C LYS A 54 26.65 -18.16 3.09
N PRO A 55 27.20 -18.60 1.93
CA PRO A 55 26.87 -17.98 0.65
C PRO A 55 25.38 -18.13 0.34
N VAL A 56 24.78 -17.04 -0.13
CA VAL A 56 23.37 -17.01 -0.51
C VAL A 56 23.23 -17.57 -1.93
N SER A 57 22.31 -18.51 -2.14
CA SER A 57 22.00 -19.03 -3.48
C SER A 57 21.65 -17.91 -4.47
N GLN A 58 22.14 -18.03 -5.71
CA GLN A 58 21.87 -17.10 -6.82
C GLN A 58 20.38 -16.78 -7.00
N ARG A 59 19.50 -17.78 -6.82
CA ARG A 59 18.04 -17.58 -6.89
C ARG A 59 17.53 -16.60 -5.83
N LYS A 60 18.08 -16.68 -4.61
CA LYS A 60 17.68 -15.81 -3.50
C LYS A 60 18.22 -14.38 -3.68
N LEU A 61 19.39 -14.21 -4.30
CA LEU A 61 19.92 -12.90 -4.71
C LEU A 61 19.01 -12.23 -5.75
N LYS A 62 18.70 -12.92 -6.86
CA LYS A 62 17.79 -12.43 -7.91
C LYS A 62 16.41 -12.07 -7.36
N ASN A 63 15.86 -12.88 -6.44
CA ASN A 63 14.59 -12.57 -5.79
C ASN A 63 14.66 -11.33 -4.88
N ARG A 64 15.80 -11.10 -4.22
CA ARG A 64 16.00 -9.90 -3.39
C ARG A 64 16.07 -8.65 -4.26
N GLU A 65 16.80 -8.72 -5.37
CA GLU A 65 16.93 -7.64 -6.35
C GLU A 65 15.60 -7.30 -7.00
N SER A 66 14.84 -8.29 -7.48
CA SER A 66 13.52 -8.06 -8.06
C SER A 66 12.53 -7.46 -7.06
N ARG A 67 12.61 -7.83 -5.77
CA ARG A 67 11.82 -7.18 -4.70
C ARG A 67 12.23 -5.73 -4.49
N LYS A 68 13.53 -5.41 -4.53
CA LYS A 68 14.02 -4.02 -4.44
C LYS A 68 13.54 -3.19 -5.63
N GLN A 69 13.70 -3.71 -6.85
CA GLN A 69 13.23 -3.06 -8.08
C GLN A 69 11.72 -2.82 -8.04
N LYS A 70 10.91 -3.81 -7.63
CA LYS A 70 9.45 -3.63 -7.46
C LYS A 70 9.09 -2.54 -6.46
N LYS A 71 9.85 -2.40 -5.36
CA LYS A 71 9.62 -1.33 -4.38
C LYS A 71 9.95 0.04 -4.95
N VAL A 72 11.07 0.16 -5.66
CA VAL A 72 11.48 1.41 -6.32
C VAL A 72 10.47 1.78 -7.40
N ALA A 73 10.14 0.87 -8.31
CA ALA A 73 9.14 1.09 -9.36
C ALA A 73 7.76 1.45 -8.80
N LYS A 74 7.37 0.90 -7.64
CA LYS A 74 6.12 1.30 -6.96
C LYS A 74 6.21 2.76 -6.48
N LYS A 75 7.33 3.18 -5.89
CA LYS A 75 7.53 4.56 -5.45
C LYS A 75 7.54 5.53 -6.64
N GLU A 76 8.31 5.23 -7.68
CA GLU A 76 8.37 6.02 -8.92
C GLU A 76 6.98 6.14 -9.56
N ARG A 77 6.19 5.05 -9.58
CA ARG A 77 4.83 5.10 -10.11
C ARG A 77 3.91 6.02 -9.31
N VAL A 78 4.02 5.99 -7.98
CA VAL A 78 3.26 6.89 -7.10
C VAL A 78 3.70 8.33 -7.33
N GLU A 79 5.01 8.57 -7.43
CA GLU A 79 5.57 9.88 -7.74
C GLU A 79 5.11 10.42 -9.10
N GLN A 80 5.08 9.57 -10.13
CA GLN A 80 4.56 9.92 -11.46
C GLN A 80 3.06 10.22 -11.46
N LEU A 81 2.26 9.42 -10.74
CA LEU A 81 0.79 9.57 -10.70
C LEU A 81 0.33 10.75 -9.85
N TYR A 82 0.99 10.99 -8.72
CA TYR A 82 0.56 11.95 -7.71
C TYR A 82 1.52 13.14 -7.56
N GLY A 83 2.52 13.24 -8.45
CA GLY A 83 3.49 14.33 -8.48
C GLY A 83 4.42 14.39 -7.26
N GLY A 84 4.55 13.29 -6.51
CA GLY A 84 5.39 13.22 -5.32
C GLY A 84 4.89 14.04 -4.12
N ARG A 85 3.69 14.62 -4.19
CA ARG A 85 3.08 15.34 -3.06
C ARG A 85 2.53 14.32 -2.08
N ASP A 86 3.05 14.34 -0.86
CA ASP A 86 2.52 13.52 0.23
C ASP A 86 1.37 14.27 0.92
N PHE A 87 0.52 13.56 1.65
CA PHE A 87 -0.58 14.21 2.39
C PHE A 87 -0.08 15.24 3.41
N ASP A 88 1.17 15.10 3.87
CA ASP A 88 1.82 16.03 4.80
C ASP A 88 2.18 17.38 4.16
N ASP A 89 2.30 17.45 2.83
CA ASP A 89 2.52 18.71 2.09
C ASP A 89 1.21 19.49 1.87
N LEU A 90 0.06 18.82 2.01
CA LEU A 90 -1.25 19.43 1.84
C LEU A 90 -1.69 20.12 3.14
N LYS A 91 -1.15 21.31 3.38
CA LYS A 91 -1.57 22.14 4.52
C LYS A 91 -2.73 23.03 4.11
N ASP A 92 -3.89 22.81 4.75
CA ASP A 92 -5.03 23.71 4.64
C ASP A 92 -4.76 24.96 5.48
N HIS A 93 -4.81 26.13 4.85
CA HIS A 93 -4.75 27.43 5.52
C HIS A 93 -6.16 27.86 5.92
N VAL A 94 -6.70 27.26 6.98
CA VAL A 94 -7.99 27.66 7.57
C VAL A 94 -7.77 28.83 8.52
N ALA A 95 -8.50 29.93 8.34
CA ALA A 95 -8.41 31.08 9.23
C ALA A 95 -9.14 30.82 10.56
N PHE A 96 -8.64 31.37 11.66
CA PHE A 96 -9.33 31.26 12.96
C PHE A 96 -10.69 31.97 12.88
N GLY A 97 -11.77 31.22 13.06
CA GLY A 97 -13.16 31.72 12.94
C GLY A 97 -13.87 31.31 11.65
N GLU A 98 -13.18 30.63 10.72
CA GLU A 98 -13.81 30.00 9.56
C GLU A 98 -14.58 28.75 10.01
N VAL A 99 -15.91 28.88 10.09
CA VAL A 99 -16.80 27.73 10.32
C VAL A 99 -17.06 27.12 8.94
N ALA A 100 -16.61 25.89 8.74
CA ALA A 100 -16.89 25.17 7.51
C ALA A 100 -18.40 25.09 7.30
N ASP A 101 -18.88 25.52 6.13
CA ASP A 101 -20.29 25.39 5.78
C ASP A 101 -20.70 23.91 5.83
N ALA A 102 -21.87 23.66 6.42
CA ALA A 102 -22.42 22.32 6.44
C ALA A 102 -22.54 21.77 5.01
N PRO A 103 -22.18 20.49 4.77
CA PRO A 103 -22.30 19.93 3.43
C PRO A 103 -23.75 20.08 2.94
N PRO A 104 -23.95 20.31 1.62
CA PRO A 104 -25.28 20.54 1.07
C PRO A 104 -26.21 19.37 1.40
N THR A 105 -27.24 19.64 2.20
CA THR A 105 -28.25 18.65 2.55
C THR A 105 -29.26 18.52 1.42
N LEU A 106 -29.50 17.31 0.93
CA LEU A 106 -30.59 17.03 0.00
C LEU A 106 -31.94 17.17 0.74
N THR A 107 -32.52 18.37 0.75
CA THR A 107 -33.81 18.65 1.42
C THR A 107 -35.00 18.03 0.70
N LYS A 108 -34.87 17.76 -0.60
CA LYS A 108 -35.91 17.09 -1.40
C LYS A 108 -35.69 15.59 -1.38
N ILE A 109 -36.41 14.91 -0.50
CA ILE A 109 -36.60 13.46 -0.60
C ILE A 109 -37.31 13.18 -1.94
N PRO A 110 -36.72 12.40 -2.86
CA PRO A 110 -37.37 12.07 -4.11
C PRO A 110 -38.69 11.33 -3.82
N LYS A 111 -39.82 11.91 -4.27
CA LYS A 111 -41.13 11.26 -4.16
C LYS A 111 -41.14 10.04 -5.09
N ALA A 112 -41.20 8.84 -4.52
CA ALA A 112 -41.39 7.62 -5.28
C ALA A 112 -42.71 7.70 -6.07
N ARG A 113 -42.66 7.44 -7.38
CA ARG A 113 -43.85 7.36 -8.25
C ARG A 113 -44.04 5.91 -8.72
N GLY A 114 -45.29 5.45 -8.79
CA GLY A 114 -45.65 4.10 -9.25
C GLY A 114 -45.27 2.98 -8.28
N ARG A 115 -44.99 1.77 -8.82
CA ARG A 115 -44.62 0.56 -8.05
C ARG A 115 -43.40 0.71 -7.13
N ASN A 116 -42.61 1.77 -7.32
CA ASN A 116 -41.48 2.08 -6.46
C ASN A 116 -41.90 2.67 -5.11
N LYS A 117 -43.16 3.09 -4.93
CA LYS A 117 -43.67 3.62 -3.65
C LYS A 117 -43.81 2.51 -2.59
N GLU A 118 -44.41 1.37 -2.96
CA GLU A 118 -44.54 0.21 -2.07
C GLU A 118 -43.17 -0.35 -1.67
N LEU A 119 -42.23 -0.40 -2.63
CA LEU A 119 -40.84 -0.84 -2.40
C LEU A 119 -40.05 0.11 -1.49
N LEU A 120 -40.35 1.40 -1.51
CA LEU A 120 -39.68 2.38 -0.65
C LEU A 120 -40.30 2.36 0.75
N GLU A 121 -41.62 2.21 0.86
CA GLU A 121 -42.34 2.06 2.11
C GLU A 121 -41.96 0.77 2.85
N SER A 122 -41.80 -0.35 2.14
CA SER A 122 -41.32 -1.61 2.74
C SER A 122 -39.88 -1.48 3.24
N LYS A 123 -38.99 -0.87 2.45
CA LYS A 123 -37.60 -0.62 2.87
C LYS A 123 -37.50 0.35 4.06
N THR A 124 -38.33 1.39 4.11
CA THR A 124 -38.33 2.29 5.26
C THR A 124 -38.84 1.61 6.52
N LYS A 125 -39.86 0.73 6.40
CA LYS A 125 -40.37 -0.07 7.52
C LYS A 125 -39.33 -1.09 8.02
N GLU A 126 -38.65 -1.78 7.12
CA GLU A 126 -37.56 -2.70 7.47
C GLU A 126 -36.40 -1.98 8.19
N VAL A 127 -36.07 -0.74 7.80
CA VAL A 127 -35.01 0.04 8.45
C VAL A 127 -35.44 0.54 9.83
N THR A 128 -36.71 0.91 10.02
CA THR A 128 -37.23 1.31 11.35
C THR A 128 -37.33 0.11 12.29
N GLU A 129 -37.81 -1.04 11.82
CA GLU A 129 -37.90 -2.28 12.61
C GLU A 129 -36.50 -2.83 12.96
N LYS A 130 -35.52 -2.72 12.06
CA LYS A 130 -34.13 -3.09 12.34
C LYS A 130 -33.43 -2.13 13.32
N LYS A 131 -33.81 -0.84 13.34
CA LYS A 131 -33.24 0.13 14.30
C LYS A 131 -33.72 -0.11 15.73
N GLU A 132 -34.92 -0.66 15.92
CA GLU A 132 -35.42 -1.05 17.25
C GLU A 132 -34.83 -2.38 17.75
N ALA A 133 -34.27 -3.21 16.87
CA ALA A 133 -33.63 -4.48 17.20
C ALA A 133 -32.08 -4.44 17.29
N ALA A 134 -31.45 -3.31 16.94
CA ALA A 134 -30.00 -3.21 16.75
C ALA A 134 -29.28 -2.34 17.81
N ASP A 135 -29.70 -2.41 19.06
CA ASP A 135 -28.92 -1.84 20.18
C ASP A 135 -27.81 -2.78 20.68
N ASN A 136 -27.53 -3.88 19.96
CA ASN A 136 -26.37 -4.72 20.22
C ASN A 136 -25.83 -5.37 18.94
N LYS A 137 -24.52 -5.19 18.71
CA LYS A 137 -23.63 -5.95 17.80
C LYS A 137 -23.62 -5.51 16.33
N TYR A 138 -22.65 -4.65 16.03
CA TYR A 138 -22.16 -4.30 14.70
C TYR A 138 -21.45 -5.50 14.05
N GLU A 139 -22.17 -6.30 13.27
CA GLU A 139 -21.62 -7.19 12.24
C GLU A 139 -22.73 -7.37 11.19
N SER A 140 -22.61 -6.74 10.01
CA SER A 140 -23.64 -6.81 8.98
C SER A 140 -23.59 -8.17 8.27
N ASP A 141 -24.65 -8.95 8.34
CA ASP A 141 -24.83 -10.24 7.64
C ASP A 141 -24.58 -10.19 6.12
N GLU A 142 -24.64 -8.99 5.51
CA GLU A 142 -24.35 -8.76 4.10
C GLU A 142 -22.87 -9.01 3.73
N ASP A 143 -21.95 -8.81 4.68
CA ASP A 143 -20.51 -9.01 4.47
C ASP A 143 -20.12 -10.49 4.57
N GLU A 144 -20.80 -11.27 5.41
CA GLU A 144 -20.58 -12.71 5.51
C GLU A 144 -21.03 -13.44 4.24
N ASN A 145 -22.19 -13.08 3.70
CA ASN A 145 -22.70 -13.69 2.47
C ASN A 145 -21.77 -13.40 1.28
N MET A 146 -21.25 -12.17 1.17
CA MET A 146 -20.26 -11.81 0.15
C MET A 146 -18.91 -12.51 0.36
N LYS A 147 -18.50 -12.76 1.60
CA LYS A 147 -17.28 -13.49 1.94
C LYS A 147 -17.39 -14.97 1.56
N LEU A 148 -18.54 -15.60 1.80
CA LEU A 148 -18.82 -16.98 1.42
C LEU A 148 -18.82 -17.15 -0.11
N LEU A 149 -19.47 -16.23 -0.83
CA LEU A 149 -19.48 -16.22 -2.29
C LEU A 149 -18.09 -16.00 -2.89
N LYS A 150 -17.28 -15.11 -2.32
CA LYS A 150 -15.88 -14.92 -2.76
C LYS A 150 -15.04 -16.17 -2.50
N ALA A 151 -15.24 -16.84 -1.37
CA ALA A 151 -14.53 -18.07 -1.03
C ALA A 151 -14.92 -19.24 -1.94
N SER A 152 -16.21 -19.40 -2.27
CA SER A 152 -16.69 -20.45 -3.17
C SER A 152 -16.16 -20.26 -4.60
N HIS A 153 -16.20 -19.04 -5.13
CA HIS A 153 -15.60 -18.72 -6.43
C HIS A 153 -14.09 -18.96 -6.46
N LYS A 154 -13.38 -18.64 -5.37
CA LYS A 154 -11.94 -18.91 -5.26
C LYS A 154 -11.62 -20.41 -5.30
N ARG A 155 -12.38 -21.23 -4.57
CA ARG A 155 -12.23 -22.70 -4.59
C ARG A 155 -12.54 -23.27 -5.97
N LYS A 156 -13.60 -22.78 -6.64
CA LYS A 156 -13.96 -23.19 -7.99
C LYS A 156 -12.81 -22.96 -8.97
N ILE A 157 -12.21 -21.76 -8.96
CA ILE A 157 -11.07 -21.42 -9.84
C ILE A 157 -9.83 -22.28 -9.53
N GLN A 158 -9.56 -22.57 -8.25
CA GLN A 158 -8.43 -23.41 -7.86
C GLN A 158 -8.57 -24.85 -8.35
N ASN A 159 -9.79 -25.38 -8.38
CA ASN A 159 -10.10 -26.74 -8.81
C ASN A 159 -10.24 -26.91 -10.33
N MET A 160 -10.17 -25.82 -11.11
CA MET A 160 -10.20 -25.92 -12.58
C MET A 160 -8.85 -26.34 -13.16
N SER A 161 -8.89 -26.97 -14.33
CA SER A 161 -7.68 -27.24 -15.12
C SER A 161 -6.95 -25.94 -15.50
N ALA A 162 -5.65 -26.03 -15.78
CA ALA A 162 -4.85 -24.87 -16.17
C ALA A 162 -5.35 -24.24 -17.48
N SER A 163 -5.85 -25.05 -18.43
CA SER A 163 -6.42 -24.58 -19.70
C SER A 163 -7.72 -23.81 -19.50
N ALA A 164 -8.63 -24.31 -18.65
CA ALA A 164 -9.90 -23.64 -18.35
C ALA A 164 -9.69 -22.32 -17.61
N ARG A 165 -8.69 -22.25 -16.70
CA ARG A 165 -8.31 -20.98 -16.05
C ARG A 165 -7.83 -19.94 -17.05
N LYS A 166 -6.97 -20.35 -17.99
CA LYS A 166 -6.45 -19.46 -19.02
C LYS A 166 -7.58 -18.91 -19.91
N ALA A 167 -8.54 -19.74 -20.30
CA ALA A 167 -9.69 -19.31 -21.09
C ALA A 167 -10.53 -18.23 -20.37
N LEU A 168 -10.79 -18.40 -19.06
CA LEU A 168 -11.51 -17.37 -18.29
C LEU A 168 -10.72 -16.08 -18.14
N ASP A 169 -9.39 -16.17 -17.98
CA ASP A 169 -8.54 -14.99 -17.90
C ASP A 169 -8.49 -14.25 -19.25
N ASP A 170 -8.45 -14.97 -20.37
CA ASP A 170 -8.50 -14.41 -21.73
C ASP A 170 -9.87 -13.76 -22.04
N GLU A 171 -10.97 -14.35 -21.58
CA GLU A 171 -12.29 -13.73 -21.68
C GLU A 171 -12.40 -12.46 -20.83
N ARG A 172 -11.83 -12.50 -19.62
CA ARG A 172 -11.81 -11.36 -18.71
C ARG A 172 -11.05 -10.18 -19.30
N THR A 173 -9.87 -10.40 -19.88
CA THR A 173 -9.09 -9.34 -20.52
C THR A 173 -9.86 -8.75 -21.70
N ARG A 174 -10.45 -9.60 -22.55
CA ARG A 174 -11.28 -9.17 -23.69
C ARG A 174 -12.46 -8.29 -23.27
N VAL A 175 -13.17 -8.65 -22.20
CA VAL A 175 -14.30 -7.85 -21.68
C VAL A 175 -13.82 -6.52 -21.09
N ILE A 176 -12.71 -6.51 -20.36
CA ILE A 176 -12.12 -5.29 -19.80
C ILE A 176 -11.70 -4.34 -20.93
N ASP A 177 -11.06 -4.85 -21.97
CA ASP A 177 -10.61 -4.04 -23.10
C ASP A 177 -11.79 -3.47 -23.89
N HIS A 178 -12.84 -4.28 -24.11
CA HIS A 178 -14.07 -3.80 -24.71
C HIS A 178 -14.75 -2.71 -23.88
N TYR A 179 -14.81 -2.88 -22.55
CA TYR A 179 -15.35 -1.87 -21.65
C TYR A 179 -14.51 -0.59 -21.67
N ARG A 180 -13.18 -0.69 -21.65
CA ARG A 180 -12.26 0.45 -21.75
C ARG A 180 -12.44 1.19 -23.06
N ALA A 181 -12.52 0.49 -24.18
CA ALA A 181 -12.77 1.08 -25.50
C ALA A 181 -14.12 1.81 -25.54
N LYS A 182 -15.18 1.18 -25.02
CA LYS A 182 -16.52 1.81 -24.95
C LYS A 182 -16.53 3.04 -24.03
N LYS A 183 -15.81 2.98 -22.92
CA LYS A 183 -15.67 4.10 -21.99
C LYS A 183 -14.86 5.25 -22.63
N ALA A 184 -13.76 4.94 -23.31
CA ALA A 184 -12.97 5.92 -24.05
C ALA A 184 -13.82 6.63 -25.12
N LYS A 185 -14.59 5.89 -25.91
CA LYS A 185 -15.55 6.47 -26.87
C LYS A 185 -16.53 7.43 -26.20
N LYS A 186 -17.15 7.02 -25.09
CA LYS A 186 -18.05 7.89 -24.31
C LYS A 186 -17.37 9.16 -23.78
N MET A 187 -16.11 9.08 -23.37
CA MET A 187 -15.37 10.27 -22.90
C MET A 187 -15.09 11.23 -24.06
N VAL A 188 -14.71 10.71 -25.24
CA VAL A 188 -14.57 11.51 -26.46
C VAL A 188 -15.89 12.15 -26.87
N ASP A 189 -16.99 11.40 -26.89
CA ASP A 189 -18.33 11.89 -27.25
C ASP A 189 -18.83 12.98 -26.27
N SER A 190 -18.35 12.98 -25.03
CA SER A 190 -18.68 13.99 -24.01
C SER A 190 -17.69 15.17 -23.97
N GLY A 191 -16.74 15.25 -24.91
CA GLY A 191 -15.76 16.33 -24.99
C GLY A 191 -14.66 16.27 -23.94
N LEU A 192 -14.60 15.20 -23.15
CA LEU A 192 -13.53 14.94 -22.18
C LEU A 192 -12.45 14.09 -22.86
N THR A 193 -11.37 14.73 -23.32
CA THR A 193 -10.24 13.98 -23.89
C THR A 193 -9.61 13.10 -22.81
N PRO A 194 -9.36 11.80 -23.08
CA PRO A 194 -8.62 10.96 -22.16
C PRO A 194 -7.16 11.46 -22.12
N LEU A 195 -6.70 11.90 -20.95
CA LEU A 195 -5.29 12.13 -20.67
C LEU A 195 -4.52 10.83 -20.96
N THR A 196 -3.70 10.88 -22.01
CA THR A 196 -2.78 9.82 -22.44
C THR A 196 -1.65 9.62 -21.46
#